data_AF-A0A941SQA4-F1
#
_entry.id   AF-A0A941SQA4-F1
#
_cell.length_a   1.000
_cell.length_b   1.000
_cell.length_c   1.000
_cell.angle_alpha   90.00
_cell.angle_beta   90.00
_cell.angle_gamma   90.00
#
_symmetry.space_group_name_H-M   'P 1'
#
loop_
_entity.id
_entity.type
_entity.pdbx_description
1 polymer ?
#
loop_
_entity_poly.entity_id
_entity_poly.type
_entity_poly.pdbx_seq_one_letter_code
_entity_poly.pdbx_strand_id
1 'polypeptide(L)' 'MSFLECLNACNHFDRQAVLPFLIDHQQVGWIKKTHYPLLKNRTEFFQLDIDQVHLADQFNNYDQRTHAIAEVVLTSIFMR' A
#
# COMPACT_ATOMS: atom_id res chain seq x y z
N MET A 1 5.44 -27.84 17.86
CA MET A 1 5.94 -26.78 16.97
C MET A 1 7.42 -26.98 16.75
N SER A 2 7.83 -27.27 15.53
CA SER A 2 9.23 -27.38 15.10
C SER A 2 9.76 -26.03 14.62
N PHE A 3 11.10 -25.89 14.56
CA PHE A 3 11.73 -24.71 13.96
C PHE A 3 11.28 -24.46 12.51
N LEU A 4 11.04 -25.53 11.75
CA LEU A 4 10.60 -25.43 10.36
C LEU A 4 9.17 -24.87 10.24
N GLU A 5 8.27 -25.24 11.15
CA GLU A 5 6.91 -24.68 11.19
C GLU A 5 6.91 -23.18 11.50
N CYS A 6 7.80 -22.74 12.41
CA CYS A 6 7.97 -21.32 12.73
C CYS A 6 8.47 -20.53 11.51
N LEU A 7 9.48 -21.06 10.81
CA LEU A 7 9.98 -20.44 9.58
C LEU A 7 8.90 -20.35 8.50
N ASN A 8 8.10 -21.40 8.31
CA ASN A 8 7.01 -21.38 7.35
C ASN A 8 5.93 -20.37 7.73
N ALA A 9 5.58 -20.27 9.01
CA ALA A 9 4.60 -19.28 9.48
C ALA A 9 5.07 -17.84 9.27
N CYS A 10 6.35 -17.55 9.54
CA CYS A 10 6.91 -16.20 9.35
C CYS A 10 7.07 -15.81 7.87
N ASN A 11 7.28 -16.77 6.98
CA ASN A 11 7.53 -16.53 5.55
C ASN A 11 6.30 -16.77 4.68
N HIS A 12 5.13 -17.00 5.27
CA HIS A 12 3.89 -17.17 4.52
C HIS A 12 3.37 -15.82 4.02
N PHE A 13 3.53 -15.57 2.73
CA PHE A 13 3.04 -14.37 2.06
C PHE A 13 2.13 -14.73 0.88
N ASP A 14 0.86 -14.35 0.96
CA ASP A 14 -0.09 -14.52 -0.13
C ASP A 14 -0.01 -13.35 -1.11
N ARG A 15 0.74 -13.56 -2.19
CA ARG A 15 0.90 -12.57 -3.27
C ARG A 15 -0.39 -12.27 -4.02
N GLN A 16 -1.38 -13.18 -4.00
CA GLN A 16 -2.65 -12.97 -4.70
C GLN A 16 -3.60 -12.04 -3.93
N ALA A 17 -3.42 -11.89 -2.61
CA ALA A 17 -4.22 -11.01 -1.76
C ALA A 17 -3.79 -9.54 -1.76
N VAL A 18 -2.69 -9.21 -2.46
CA VAL A 18 -2.05 -7.89 -2.40
C VAL A 18 -1.77 -7.34 -3.80
N LEU A 19 -1.56 -6.03 -3.86
CA LEU A 19 -1.15 -5.26 -5.04
C LEU A 19 0.19 -4.59 -4.74
N PRO A 20 1.13 -4.53 -5.70
CA PRO A 20 2.32 -3.70 -5.58
C PRO A 20 1.98 -2.24 -5.30
N PHE A 21 2.74 -1.61 -4.39
CA PHE A 21 2.71 -0.17 -4.17
C PHE A 21 3.99 0.47 -4.70
N LEU A 22 3.83 1.43 -5.61
CA LEU A 22 4.91 2.08 -6.34
C LEU A 22 5.00 3.57 -6.00
N ILE A 23 6.24 4.05 -5.89
CA ILE A 23 6.62 5.46 -5.81
C ILE A 23 7.74 5.66 -6.83
N ASP A 24 7.63 6.67 -7.71
CA ASP A 24 8.58 6.91 -8.80
C ASP A 24 8.85 5.64 -9.65
N HIS A 25 7.79 4.87 -9.95
CA HIS A 25 7.87 3.57 -10.63
C HIS A 25 8.69 2.48 -9.92
N GLN A 26 9.14 2.72 -8.69
CA GLN A 26 9.82 1.73 -7.87
C GLN A 26 8.84 1.09 -6.89
N GLN A 27 8.81 -0.24 -6.86
CA GLN A 27 8.00 -0.95 -5.88
C GLN A 27 8.64 -0.81 -4.49
N VAL A 28 7.90 -0.19 -3.58
CA VAL A 28 8.34 0.06 -2.19
C VAL A 28 7.55 -0.77 -1.18
N GLY A 29 6.48 -1.44 -1.61
CA GLY A 29 5.67 -2.26 -0.71
C GLY A 29 4.52 -2.98 -1.39
N TRP A 30 3.56 -3.38 -0.55
CA TRP A 30 2.36 -4.11 -0.92
C TRP A 30 1.14 -3.54 -0.19
N ILE A 31 0.02 -3.44 -0.89
CA ILE A 31 -1.27 -3.02 -0.34
C ILE A 31 -2.25 -4.18 -0.46
N LYS A 32 -3.01 -4.46 0.60
CA LYS A 32 -4.05 -5.49 0.53
C LYS A 32 -5.15 -5.07 -0.45
N LYS A 33 -5.59 -5.99 -1.30
CA LYS A 33 -6.69 -5.76 -2.26
C LYS A 33 -7.98 -5.28 -1.60
N THR A 34 -8.21 -5.65 -0.33
CA THR A 34 -9.35 -5.18 0.47
C THR A 34 -9.36 -3.68 0.70
N HIS A 35 -8.23 -2.99 0.61
CA HIS A 35 -8.13 -1.53 0.72
C HIS A 35 -8.29 -0.81 -0.62
N TYR A 36 -8.34 -1.54 -1.74
CA TYR A 36 -8.47 -0.97 -3.08
C TYR A 36 -9.67 -0.01 -3.22
N PRO A 37 -10.89 -0.32 -2.72
CA PRO A 37 -12.02 0.59 -2.84
C PRO A 37 -11.81 1.93 -2.12
N LEU A 38 -11.09 1.93 -0.99
CA LEU A 38 -10.79 3.15 -0.24
C LEU A 38 -9.81 4.02 -1.03
N LEU A 39 -8.75 3.42 -1.57
CA LEU A 39 -7.74 4.12 -2.36
C LEU A 39 -8.32 4.66 -3.67
N LYS A 40 -9.28 3.93 -4.27
CA LYS A 40 -9.98 4.36 -5.50
C LYS A 40 -10.72 5.66 -5.35
N ASN A 41 -11.16 5.98 -4.13
CA ASN A 41 -11.86 7.22 -3.83
C ASN A 41 -10.89 8.38 -3.49
N ARG A 42 -9.58 8.13 -3.49
CA ARG A 42 -8.51 9.06 -3.10
C ARG A 42 -7.57 9.35 -4.27
N THR A 43 -8.15 9.71 -5.41
CA THR A 43 -7.40 9.97 -6.67
C THR A 43 -6.44 11.15 -6.56
N GLU A 44 -6.64 12.03 -5.58
CA GLU A 44 -5.75 13.12 -5.24
C GLU A 44 -4.41 12.64 -4.63
N PHE A 45 -4.38 11.43 -4.07
CA PHE A 45 -3.19 10.82 -3.47
C PHE A 45 -2.63 9.65 -4.28
N PHE A 46 -3.50 8.85 -4.89
CA PHE A 46 -3.11 7.62 -5.57
C PHE A 46 -3.62 7.57 -7.01
N GLN A 47 -2.77 7.03 -7.88
CA GLN A 47 -3.16 6.59 -9.21
C GLN A 47 -3.25 5.06 -9.19
N LEU A 48 -4.40 4.52 -9.56
CA LEU A 48 -4.64 3.08 -9.53
C LEU A 48 -4.68 2.53 -10.94
N ASP A 49 -3.98 1.43 -11.13
CA ASP A 49 -4.03 0.61 -12.33
C ASP A 49 -4.72 -0.72 -12.02
N ILE A 50 -4.88 -1.56 -13.03
CA ILE A 50 -5.55 -2.87 -12.94
C ILE A 50 -4.88 -3.78 -11.90
N ASP A 51 -3.56 -3.69 -11.75
CA ASP A 51 -2.76 -4.59 -10.93
C ASP A 51 -1.76 -3.91 -10.00
N GLN A 52 -1.73 -2.57 -9.93
CA GLN A 52 -0.75 -1.81 -9.15
C GLN A 52 -1.33 -0.50 -8.60
N VAL A 53 -0.76 -0.04 -7.49
CA VAL A 53 -1.09 1.24 -6.86
C VAL A 53 0.12 2.15 -6.93
N HIS A 54 -0.04 3.35 -7.47
CA HIS A 54 0.99 4.38 -7.52
C HIS A 54 0.65 5.53 -6.60
N LEU A 55 1.64 6.09 -5.93
CA LEU A 55 1.53 7.43 -5.35
C LEU A 55 1.51 8.46 -6.48
N ALA A 56 0.67 9.49 -6.40
CA ALA A 56 0.61 10.51 -7.45
C ALA A 56 1.95 11.24 -7.61
N ASP A 57 2.35 11.47 -8.86
CA ASP A 57 3.67 12.03 -9.23
C ASP A 57 3.95 13.42 -8.67
N GLN A 58 2.91 14.15 -8.26
CA GLN A 58 3.01 15.47 -7.65
C GLN A 58 3.75 15.46 -6.29
N PHE A 59 3.85 14.31 -5.61
CA PHE A 59 4.57 14.16 -4.35
C PHE A 59 6.04 13.76 -4.60
N ASN A 60 6.85 14.75 -4.97
CA ASN A 60 8.20 14.54 -5.51
C ASN A 60 9.34 14.58 -4.48
N ASN A 61 9.03 14.82 -3.21
CA ASN A 61 10.02 14.82 -2.13
C ASN A 61 9.51 14.08 -0.88
N TYR A 62 10.44 13.77 0.02
CA TYR A 62 10.18 12.99 1.22
C TYR A 62 9.06 13.58 2.09
N ASP A 63 9.08 14.89 2.33
CA ASP A 63 8.11 15.54 3.22
C ASP A 63 6.70 15.49 2.64
N GLN A 64 6.57 15.76 1.35
CA GLN A 64 5.29 15.67 0.62
C GLN A 64 4.71 14.25 0.64
N ARG A 65 5.55 13.23 0.41
CA ARG A 65 5.12 11.81 0.45
C ARG A 65 4.66 11.43 1.84
N THR A 66 5.43 11.81 2.85
CA THR A 66 5.12 11.53 4.25
C THR A 66 3.80 12.16 4.65
N HIS A 67 3.59 13.43 4.28
CA HIS A 67 2.35 14.15 4.58
C HIS A 67 1.13 13.52 3.89
N ALA A 68 1.23 13.25 2.59
CA ALA A 68 0.16 12.62 1.80
C ALA A 68 -0.26 11.26 2.39
N ILE A 69 0.71 10.40 2.70
CA ILE A 69 0.43 9.10 3.30
C ILE A 69 -0.17 9.24 4.71
N ALA A 70 0.35 10.16 5.53
CA ALA A 70 -0.17 10.40 6.86
C ALA A 70 -1.64 10.83 6.83
N GLU A 71 -2.02 11.72 5.91
CA GLU A 71 -3.40 12.17 5.74
C GLU A 71 -4.34 11.01 5.40
N VAL A 72 -3.94 10.17 4.44
CA VAL A 72 -4.69 8.97 4.04
C VAL A 72 -4.85 8.02 5.23
N VAL A 73 -3.77 7.73 5.95
CA VAL A 73 -3.78 6.80 7.08
C VAL A 73 -4.68 7.32 8.21
N LEU A 74 -4.55 8.59 8.57
CA LEU A 74 -5.35 9.21 9.63
C LEU A 74 -6.84 9.19 9.27
N THR A 75 -7.21 9.64 8.07
CA THR A 75 -8.62 9.65 7.64
C THR A 75 -9.22 8.25 7.49
N SER A 76 -8.40 7.24 7.15
CA SER A 76 -8.84 5.84 7.04
C SER A 76 -9.07 5.16 8.39
N ILE A 77 -8.33 5.56 9.42
CA ILE A 77 -8.46 5.00 10.77
C ILE A 77 -9.72 5.54 11.48
N PHE A 78 -10.05 6.83 11.29
CA PHE A 78 -11.21 7.46 11.92
C PHE A 78 -12.56 7.15 11.23
N MET A 79 -12.56 6.47 10.08
CA MET A 79 -13.77 6.02 9.38
C MET A 79 -14.23 4.61 9.79
N ARG A 80 -13.60 3.98 10.79
CA ARG A 80 -14.02 2.69 11.37
C ARG A 80 -14.83 2.85 12.65
#